data_AF-A0A2D0IJF0-F1
#
_entry.id   AF-A0A2D0IJF0-F1
#
_cell.length_a   1.000
_cell.length_b   1.000
_cell.length_c   1.000
_cell.angle_alpha   90.00
_cell.angle_beta   90.00
_cell.angle_gamma   90.00
#
_symmetry.space_group_name_H-M   'P 1'
#
loop_
_entity.id
_entity.type
_entity.pdbx_description
1 polymer ?
#
loop_
_entity_poly.entity_id
_entity_poly.type
_entity_poly.pdbx_seq_one_letter_code
_entity_poly.pdbx_strand_id
1 'polypeptide(L)' 'MLPDGAIKLMTYHREHAEAPTFAQNVRESYSDGDPIDIPAGRSISVRVQMPESSIWNQQQRKLTESE' A
#
# COMPACT_ATOMS: atom_id res chain seq x y z
N MET A 1 5.26 3.32 9.72
CA MET A 1 6.59 2.81 9.34
C MET A 1 7.12 2.03 10.51
N LEU A 2 7.83 0.95 10.23
CA LEU A 2 8.60 0.25 11.25
C LEU A 2 9.79 1.12 11.70
N PRO A 3 10.39 0.86 12.88
CA PRO A 3 11.48 1.67 13.41
C PRO A 3 12.72 1.77 12.50
N ASP A 4 12.89 0.79 11.61
CA ASP A 4 13.94 0.73 10.59
C ASP A 4 13.61 1.51 9.30
N GLY A 5 12.45 2.17 9.24
CA GLY A 5 11.98 2.89 8.06
C GLY A 5 11.25 2.02 7.04
N ALA A 6 11.05 0.72 7.31
CA ALA A 6 10.29 -0.15 6.41
C ALA A 6 8.79 0.17 6.43
N ILE A 7 8.13 -0.03 5.29
CA ILE A 7 6.68 0.13 5.14
C ILE A 7 6.05 -1.26 5.17
N LYS A 8 5.25 -1.52 6.20
CA LYS A 8 4.43 -2.74 6.29
C LYS A 8 3.10 -2.49 5.59
N LEU A 9 2.83 -3.26 4.54
CA LEU A 9 1.53 -3.31 3.86
C LEU A 9 0.73 -4.47 4.45
N MET A 10 -0.54 -4.24 4.75
CA MET A 10 -1.46 -5.27 5.22
C MET A 10 -2.73 -5.21 4.37
N THR A 11 -3.14 -6.35 3.86
CA THR A 11 -4.32 -6.53 3.01
C THR A 11 -5.32 -7.42 3.72
N TYR A 12 -6.59 -7.05 3.62
CA TYR A 12 -7.69 -7.70 4.34
C TYR A 12 -8.83 -8.00 3.38
N HIS A 13 -9.53 -9.09 3.64
CA HIS A 13 -10.75 -9.44 2.94
C HIS A 13 -11.84 -8.41 3.26
N ARG A 14 -12.68 -8.09 2.25
CA ARG A 14 -13.84 -7.23 2.43
C ARG A 14 -15.07 -7.85 1.80
N GLU A 15 -16.08 -8.07 2.62
CA GLU A 15 -17.42 -8.46 2.16
C GLU A 15 -18.27 -7.21 1.96
N HIS A 16 -19.01 -7.18 0.86
CA HIS A 16 -19.92 -6.09 0.53
C HIS A 16 -21.37 -6.57 0.67
N ALA A 17 -21.85 -6.73 1.91
CA ALA A 17 -23.16 -7.30 2.21
C ALA A 17 -24.34 -6.55 1.54
N GLU A 18 -24.18 -5.25 1.29
CA GLU A 18 -25.19 -4.42 0.60
C GLU A 18 -25.18 -4.61 -0.94
N ALA A 19 -24.16 -5.26 -1.51
CA ALA A 19 -24.09 -5.54 -2.93
C ALA A 19 -25.02 -6.72 -3.32
N PRO A 20 -25.42 -6.83 -4.60
CA PRO A 20 -26.12 -8.01 -5.10
C PRO A 20 -25.32 -9.29 -4.83
N THR A 21 -25.99 -10.43 -4.56
CA THR A 21 -25.37 -11.69 -4.12
C THR A 21 -24.12 -12.10 -4.92
N PHE A 22 -24.14 -11.93 -6.25
CA PHE A 22 -23.00 -12.30 -7.11
C PHE A 22 -21.78 -11.40 -6.95
N ALA A 23 -21.94 -10.20 -6.37
CA ALA A 23 -20.93 -9.16 -6.23
C ALA A 23 -20.55 -8.86 -4.77
N GLN A 24 -21.06 -9.63 -3.80
CA GLN A 24 -20.77 -9.44 -2.38
C GLN A 24 -19.31 -9.79 -2.00
N ASN A 25 -18.56 -10.39 -2.93
CA ASN A 25 -17.18 -10.81 -2.72
C ASN A 25 -17.02 -11.82 -1.56
N VAL A 26 -18.03 -12.64 -1.30
CA VAL A 26 -17.96 -13.72 -0.29
C VAL A 26 -16.99 -14.79 -0.78
N ARG A 27 -16.01 -15.16 0.05
CA ARG A 27 -15.00 -16.17 -0.26
C ARG A 27 -14.94 -17.22 0.83
N GLU A 28 -14.99 -18.49 0.44
CA GLU A 28 -14.91 -19.60 1.39
C GLU A 28 -13.60 -19.53 2.20
N SER A 29 -13.71 -19.79 3.51
CA SER A 29 -12.61 -19.73 4.49
C SER A 29 -12.08 -18.33 4.85
N TYR A 30 -12.75 -17.25 4.44
CA TYR A 30 -12.43 -15.88 4.85
C TYR A 30 -13.68 -15.18 5.39
N SER A 31 -13.49 -14.41 6.45
CA SER A 31 -14.48 -13.48 6.99
C SER A 31 -14.09 -12.04 6.64
N ASP A 32 -15.06 -11.12 6.67
CA ASP A 32 -14.78 -9.68 6.56
C ASP A 32 -13.70 -9.24 7.56
N GLY A 33 -12.64 -8.60 7.06
CA GLY A 33 -11.50 -8.16 7.88
C GLY A 33 -10.40 -9.20 8.07
N ASP A 34 -10.53 -10.43 7.58
CA ASP A 34 -9.46 -11.43 7.69
C ASP A 34 -8.24 -11.06 6.83
N PRO A 35 -6.99 -11.30 7.28
CA PRO A 35 -5.80 -11.08 6.48
C PRO A 35 -5.83 -11.94 5.20
N ILE A 36 -5.51 -11.34 4.05
CA ILE A 36 -5.52 -12.06 2.78
C ILE A 36 -4.42 -11.57 1.84
N ASP A 37 -3.89 -12.47 1.02
CA ASP A 37 -2.88 -12.15 0.02
C ASP A 37 -3.46 -11.39 -1.18
N ILE A 38 -2.58 -10.63 -1.85
CA ILE A 38 -2.90 -9.96 -3.12
C ILE A 38 -3.08 -11.04 -4.20
N PRO A 39 -4.21 -11.06 -4.93
CA PRO A 39 -4.45 -12.05 -5.97
C PRO A 39 -3.40 -12.00 -7.09
N ALA A 40 -3.14 -13.16 -7.69
CA ALA A 40 -2.23 -13.26 -8.84
C ALA A 40 -2.65 -12.31 -9.98
N GLY A 41 -1.66 -11.66 -10.60
CA GLY A 41 -1.88 -10.68 -11.66
C GLY A 41 -2.37 -9.31 -11.18
N ARG A 42 -2.34 -9.04 -9.87
CA ARG A 42 -2.63 -7.72 -9.28
C ARG A 42 -1.37 -7.12 -8.65
N SER A 43 -1.28 -5.80 -8.63
CA SER A 43 -0.16 -5.06 -8.05
C SER A 43 -0.66 -3.85 -7.26
N ILE A 44 0.05 -3.51 -6.19
CA ILE A 44 -0.18 -2.28 -5.43
C ILE A 44 0.96 -1.32 -5.75
N SER A 45 0.62 -0.09 -6.14
CA SER A 45 1.58 1.00 -6.31
C SER A 45 1.50 1.93 -5.11
N VAL A 46 2.62 2.16 -4.43
CA VAL A 46 2.70 3.01 -3.24
C VAL A 46 3.57 4.21 -3.56
N ARG A 47 3.01 5.41 -3.38
CA ARG A 47 3.77 6.67 -3.45
C ARG A 47 4.00 7.20 -2.05
N VAL A 48 5.25 7.55 -1.75
CA VAL A 48 5.65 8.09 -0.46
C VAL A 48 6.21 9.48 -0.67
N GLN A 49 5.81 10.43 0.17
CA GLN A 49 6.44 11.73 0.21
C GLN A 49 7.78 11.61 0.93
N MET A 50 8.87 11.92 0.23
CA MET A 50 10.19 11.99 0.86
C MET A 50 10.33 13.30 1.64
N PRO A 51 10.82 13.28 2.90
CA PRO A 51 11.04 14.50 3.67
C PRO A 51 12.14 15.35 3.02
N GLU A 52 12.10 16.67 3.18
CA GLU A 52 13.12 17.59 2.60
C GLU A 52 14.54 17.30 3.09
N SER A 53 14.64 16.78 4.32
CA SER A 53 15.89 16.31 4.93
C SER A 53 16.34 14.95 4.41
N SER A 54 15.61 14.30 3.50
CA SER A 54 16.05 13.04 2.89
C SER A 54 17.33 13.25 2.07
N ILE A 55 18.18 12.23 2.06
CA ILE A 55 19.44 12.23 1.28
C ILE A 55 19.16 12.56 -0.19
N TRP A 56 18.07 12.02 -0.75
CA TRP A 56 17.66 12.30 -2.12
C TRP A 56 17.34 13.78 -2.36
N ASN A 57 16.47 14.38 -1.54
CA ASN A 57 16.11 15.80 -1.66
C ASN A 57 17.32 16.73 -1.43
N GLN A 58 18.24 16.36 -0.54
CA GLN A 58 19.48 17.10 -0.33
C GLN A 58 20.41 17.02 -1.54
N GLN A 59 20.55 15.85 -2.17
CA GLN A 59 21.37 15.67 -3.37
C GLN A 59 20.80 16.44 -4.56
N GLN A 60 19.48 16.41 -4.76
CA GLN A 60 18.82 17.19 -5.81
C GLN A 60 19.07 18.69 -5.66
N ARG A 61 18.93 19.24 -4.43
CA ARG A 61 19.23 20.66 -4.17
C ARG A 61 20.69 21.02 -4.50
N LYS A 62 21.64 20.20 -4.07
CA LYS A 62 23.06 20.44 -4.37
C LYS A 62 23.34 20.47 -5.88
N LEU A 63 22.72 19.59 -6.65
CA LEU A 63 22.85 19.57 -8.11
C LEU A 63 22.30 20.87 -8.73
N THR A 64 21.10 21.29 -8.33
CA THR A 64 20.46 22.51 -8.84
C THR A 64 21.18 23.79 -8.42
N GLU A 65 21.80 23.82 -7.23
CA GLU A 65 22.60 24.97 -6.74
C GLU A 65 24.00 25.06 -7.39
N SER A 66 24.45 23.99 -8.06
CA SER A 66 25.74 23.93 -8.75
C SER A 66 25.66 24.29 -10.23
N GLU A 67 24.45 24.47 -10.77
CA GLU A 67 24.15 24.97 -12.12
C GLU A 67 23.97 26.50 -12.12
#